data_AF-A0AB33F087-F1
#
_entry.id   AF-A0AB33F087-F1
#
_cell.length_a   1.000
_cell.length_b   1.000
_cell.length_c   1.000
_cell.angle_alpha   90.00
_cell.angle_beta   90.00
_cell.angle_gamma   90.00
#
_symmetry.space_group_name_H-M   'P 1'
#
loop_
_entity.id
_entity.type
_entity.pdbx_description
1 polymer ?
#
loop_
_entity_poly.entity_id
_entity_poly.type
_entity_poly.pdbx_seq_one_letter_code
_entity_poly.pdbx_strand_id
1 'polypeptide(L)'
;MGTYRSGSPLAGRLTPEDVTRVRLPLAPWYQRGYRRDEVDALLHRLAYELGERGRELEIAWAEGQRIKRALRVWQSERAGSGAHARRTTTGRRVRRTTMPKRLPSEPAAGSAGTPGAHAATHRTDTEDSAR
;
A
#
# COMPACT_ATOMS: atom_id res chain seq x y z
N MET A 1 -5.04 9.64 26.97
CA MET A 1 -5.77 10.39 25.93
C MET A 1 -7.05 10.91 26.57
N GLY A 2 -7.07 12.19 27.00
CA GLY A 2 -8.25 12.77 27.63
C GLY A 2 -9.34 12.95 26.58
N THR A 3 -10.43 12.19 26.69
CA THR A 3 -11.62 12.46 25.88
C THR A 3 -12.17 13.81 26.30
N TYR A 4 -12.31 14.73 25.36
CA TYR A 4 -13.03 15.98 25.57
C TYR A 4 -14.46 15.63 25.96
N ARG A 5 -14.74 15.56 27.26
CA ARG A 5 -16.05 15.17 27.80
C ARG A 5 -16.85 16.43 28.06
N SER A 6 -17.06 17.23 27.03
CA SER A 6 -18.12 18.23 27.06
C SER A 6 -19.44 17.47 27.04
N GLY A 7 -20.37 17.73 27.96
CA GLY A 7 -21.78 17.29 27.88
C GLY A 7 -22.54 17.95 26.73
N SER A 8 -21.84 18.16 25.61
CA SER A 8 -22.26 18.84 24.41
C SER A 8 -22.78 17.78 23.43
N PRO A 9 -23.76 18.12 22.56
CA PRO A 9 -24.23 17.26 21.47
C PRO A 9 -23.11 16.79 20.51
N LEU A 10 -21.88 17.28 20.68
CA LEU A 10 -20.67 16.92 19.94
C LEU A 10 -19.86 15.78 20.60
N ALA A 11 -20.46 15.00 21.51
CA ALA A 11 -19.79 13.90 22.20
C ALA A 11 -19.47 12.76 21.22
N GLY A 12 -18.22 12.70 20.75
CA GLY A 12 -17.76 11.68 19.81
C GLY A 12 -16.77 12.23 18.79
N ARG A 13 -16.61 11.51 17.66
CA ARG A 13 -15.92 12.06 16.50
C ARG A 13 -16.83 13.15 15.91
N LEU A 14 -16.37 14.39 15.94
CA LEU A 14 -17.08 15.53 15.39
C LEU A 14 -17.34 15.30 13.88
N THR A 15 -18.61 15.39 13.46
CA THR A 15 -18.98 15.35 12.03
C THR A 15 -19.40 16.75 11.55
N PRO A 16 -19.32 17.03 10.23
CA PRO A 16 -19.83 18.29 9.66
C PRO A 16 -21.29 18.54 10.03
N GLU A 17 -22.11 17.50 10.01
CA GLU A 17 -23.52 17.56 10.36
C GLU A 17 -23.71 17.95 11.82
N ASP A 18 -22.90 17.42 12.74
CA ASP A 18 -22.97 17.77 14.15
C ASP A 18 -22.66 19.26 14.37
N VAL A 19 -21.67 19.81 13.65
CA VAL A 19 -21.32 21.23 13.70
C VAL A 19 -22.46 22.10 13.18
N THR A 20 -23.10 21.73 12.07
CA THR A 20 -24.22 22.52 11.51
C THR A 20 -25.49 22.49 12.36
N ARG A 21 -25.71 21.42 13.13
CA ARG A 21 -26.89 21.26 13.99
C ARG A 21 -26.70 21.83 15.38
N VAL A 22 -25.48 22.17 15.78
CA VAL A 22 -25.19 22.67 17.11
C VAL A 22 -25.95 23.97 17.36
N ARG A 23 -26.72 24.03 18.45
CA ARG A 23 -27.34 25.26 18.91
C ARG A 23 -26.59 25.77 20.12
N LEU A 24 -25.93 26.91 19.94
CA LEU A 24 -25.24 27.58 21.04
C LEU A 24 -26.25 28.44 21.81
N PRO A 25 -26.27 28.36 23.15
CA PRO A 25 -27.13 29.21 23.95
C PRO A 25 -26.69 30.67 23.84
N LEU A 26 -27.67 31.58 23.86
CA LEU A 26 -27.40 33.02 23.93
C LEU A 26 -26.75 33.36 25.28
N ALA A 27 -25.86 34.35 25.27
CA ALA A 27 -25.26 34.85 26.49
C ALA A 27 -26.34 35.47 27.40
N PRO A 28 -26.23 35.35 28.73
CA PRO A 28 -27.07 36.08 29.66
C PRO A 28 -26.99 37.59 29.41
N TRP A 29 -28.09 38.31 29.68
CA TRP A 29 -28.23 39.74 29.39
C TRP A 29 -27.17 40.65 30.03
N TYR A 30 -26.55 40.22 31.13
CA TYR A 30 -25.50 40.94 31.84
C TYR A 30 -24.08 40.62 31.33
N GLN A 31 -23.93 39.79 30.30
CA GLN A 31 -22.63 39.47 29.68
C GLN A 31 -22.61 39.84 28.21
N ARG A 32 -21.42 40.20 27.71
CA ARG A 32 -21.19 40.30 26.26
C ARG A 32 -21.12 38.90 25.67
N GLY A 33 -22.08 38.57 24.81
CA GLY A 33 -22.03 37.39 23.97
C GLY A 33 -21.20 37.62 22.70
N TYR A 34 -20.84 36.51 22.04
CA TYR A 34 -20.30 36.57 20.69
C TYR A 34 -21.35 37.10 19.70
N ARG A 35 -20.89 37.73 18.62
CA ARG A 35 -21.77 38.15 17.52
C ARG A 35 -22.26 36.91 16.78
N ARG A 36 -23.57 36.74 16.72
CA ARG A 36 -24.21 35.57 16.10
C ARG A 36 -23.72 35.34 14.67
N ASP A 37 -23.69 36.37 13.84
CA ASP A 37 -23.30 36.23 12.42
C ASP A 37 -21.84 35.77 12.26
N GLU A 38 -20.94 36.21 13.14
CA GLU A 38 -19.53 35.81 13.11
C GLU A 38 -19.37 34.35 13.55
N VAL A 39 -20.11 33.94 14.58
CA VAL A 39 -20.13 32.55 15.04
C VAL A 39 -20.74 31.63 13.99
N ASP A 40 -21.86 32.03 13.38
CA ASP A 40 -22.53 31.27 12.33
C ASP A 40 -21.59 31.12 11.11
N ALA A 41 -20.90 32.18 10.69
CA ALA A 41 -19.90 32.12 9.62
C ALA A 41 -18.72 31.18 9.95
N LEU A 42 -18.22 31.22 11.19
CA LEU A 42 -17.16 30.33 11.65
C LEU A 42 -17.63 28.87 11.66
N LEU A 43 -18.82 28.58 12.18
CA LEU A 43 -19.38 27.22 12.21
C LEU A 43 -19.60 26.68 10.80
N HIS A 44 -20.07 27.51 9.86
CA HIS A 44 -20.17 27.14 8.46
C HIS A 44 -18.80 26.79 7.85
N ARG A 45 -17.77 27.60 8.10
CA ARG A 45 -16.41 27.31 7.63
C ARG A 45 -15.86 26.02 8.23
N LEU A 46 -16.07 25.79 9.53
CA LEU A 46 -15.62 24.59 10.21
C LEU A 46 -16.31 23.33 9.68
N ALA A 47 -17.63 23.39 9.44
CA ALA A 47 -18.36 22.28 8.84
C ALA A 47 -17.83 21.94 7.44
N TYR A 48 -17.55 22.96 6.62
CA TYR A 48 -16.94 22.77 5.31
C TYR A 48 -15.58 22.06 5.39
N GLU A 49 -14.66 22.59 6.20
CA GLU A 49 -13.31 22.02 6.35
C GLU A 49 -13.34 20.58 6.89
N LEU A 50 -14.21 20.31 7.86
CA LEU A 50 -14.36 18.98 8.41
C LEU A 50 -14.91 17.99 7.37
N GLY A 51 -15.78 18.47 6.48
CA GLY A 51 -16.28 17.68 5.35
C GLY A 51 -15.17 17.36 4.35
N GLU A 52 -14.34 18.33 3.99
CA GLU A 52 -13.18 18.12 3.13
C GLU A 52 -12.19 17.12 3.75
N ARG A 53 -11.85 17.28 5.03
CA ARG A 53 -10.96 16.35 5.74
C ARG A 53 -11.54 14.95 5.85
N GLY A 54 -12.85 14.83 6.04
CA GLY A 54 -13.55 13.54 6.00
C GLY A 54 -13.36 12.85 4.64
N ARG A 55 -13.57 13.57 3.54
CA ARG A 55 -13.38 13.02 2.18
C ARG A 55 -11.94 12.60 1.91
N GLU A 56 -10.96 13.42 2.28
CA GLU A 56 -9.54 13.09 2.13
C GLU A 56 -9.17 11.78 2.87
N LEU A 57 -9.67 11.62 4.10
CA LEU A 57 -9.45 10.39 4.88
C LEU A 57 -10.08 9.17 4.21
N GLU A 58 -11.32 9.29 3.71
CA GLU A 58 -11.99 8.21 2.99
C GLU A 58 -11.22 7.80 1.73
N ILE A 59 -10.70 8.77 0.97
CA ILE A 59 -9.86 8.52 -0.20
C ILE A 59 -8.58 7.76 0.21
N ALA A 60 -7.88 8.24 1.23
CA ALA A 60 -6.65 7.62 1.71
C ALA A 60 -6.88 6.19 2.21
N TRP A 61 -7.99 5.95 2.91
CA TRP A 61 -8.38 4.62 3.36
C TRP A 61 -8.76 3.71 2.21
N ALA A 62 -9.54 4.19 1.24
CA ALA A 62 -9.90 3.42 0.05
C ALA A 62 -8.66 2.97 -0.71
N GLU A 63 -7.68 3.87 -0.90
CA GLU A 63 -6.43 3.55 -1.58
C GLU A 63 -5.59 2.55 -0.77
N GLY A 64 -5.49 2.74 0.55
CA GLY A 64 -4.84 1.77 1.43
C GLY A 64 -5.47 0.38 1.34
N GLN A 65 -6.79 0.29 1.27
CA GLN A 65 -7.50 -0.99 1.08
C GLN A 65 -7.24 -1.58 -0.31
N ARG A 66 -7.17 -0.74 -1.35
CA ARG A 66 -6.84 -1.17 -2.71
C ARG A 66 -5.45 -1.78 -2.78
N ILE A 67 -4.44 -1.10 -2.21
CA ILE A 67 -3.07 -1.59 -2.16
C ILE A 67 -3.00 -2.94 -1.42
N LYS A 68 -3.66 -3.04 -0.27
CA LYS A 68 -3.72 -4.30 0.49
C LYS A 68 -4.37 -5.43 -0.30
N ARG A 69 -5.43 -5.15 -1.06
CA ARG A 69 -6.10 -6.14 -1.92
C ARG A 69 -5.18 -6.58 -3.06
N ALA A 70 -4.55 -5.63 -3.76
CA ALA A 70 -3.60 -5.93 -4.83
C ALA A 70 -2.42 -6.78 -4.32
N LEU A 71 -1.87 -6.43 -3.16
CA LEU A 71 -0.79 -7.20 -2.52
C LEU A 71 -1.24 -8.63 -2.20
N ARG A 72 -2.45 -8.80 -1.66
CA ARG A 72 -2.99 -10.13 -1.35
C ARG A 72 -3.13 -11.00 -2.61
N VAL A 73 -3.65 -10.43 -3.70
CA VAL A 73 -3.76 -11.14 -4.99
C VAL A 73 -2.39 -11.58 -5.50
N TRP A 74 -1.43 -10.67 -5.55
CA TRP A 74 -0.06 -10.97 -5.96
C TRP A 74 0.61 -12.04 -5.07
N GLN A 75 0.40 -12.00 -3.75
CA GLN A 75 0.92 -13.01 -2.83
C GLN A 75 0.34 -14.40 -3.12
N SER A 76 -0.96 -14.49 -3.43
CA SER A 76 -1.62 -15.74 -3.80
C SER A 76 -1.09 -16.32 -5.11
N GLU A 77 -0.90 -15.49 -6.14
CA GLU A 77 -0.31 -15.91 -7.42
C GLU A 77 1.10 -16.46 -7.26
N ARG A 78 1.94 -15.81 -6.43
CA ARG A 78 3.29 -16.28 -6.12
C ARG A 78 3.28 -17.59 -5.33
N ALA A 79 2.40 -17.74 -4.34
CA ALA A 79 2.27 -18.98 -3.57
C ALA A 79 1.81 -20.16 -4.45
N GLY A 80 0.86 -19.92 -5.35
CA GLY A 80 0.40 -20.90 -6.33
C GLY A 80 1.50 -21.33 -7.31
N SER A 81 2.31 -20.37 -7.77
CA SER A 81 3.46 -20.63 -8.64
C SER A 81 4.53 -21.48 -7.96
N GLY A 82 4.84 -21.22 -6.68
CA GLY A 82 5.74 -22.05 -5.88
C GLY A 82 5.22 -23.47 -5.63
N ALA A 83 3.90 -23.64 -5.45
CA ALA A 83 3.26 -24.95 -5.30
C ALA A 83 3.17 -25.72 -6.63
N HIS A 84 3.06 -25.03 -7.77
CA HIS A 84 3.09 -25.65 -9.10
C HIS A 84 4.51 -26.09 -9.47
N ALA A 85 5.53 -25.26 -9.21
CA ALA A 85 6.95 -25.58 -9.44
C ALA A 85 7.45 -26.79 -8.61
N ARG A 86 6.95 -26.95 -7.37
CA ARG A 86 7.27 -28.12 -6.54
C ARG A 86 6.64 -29.41 -7.10
N ARG A 87 5.43 -29.33 -7.67
CA ARG A 87 4.73 -30.49 -8.28
C ARG A 87 5.37 -30.96 -9.57
N THR A 88 5.86 -30.04 -10.42
CA THR A 88 6.54 -30.41 -11.68
C THR A 88 7.93 -31.03 -11.44
N THR A 89 8.62 -30.62 -10.38
CA THR A 89 9.92 -31.17 -10.01
C THR A 89 9.81 -32.57 -9.38
N THR A 90 8.79 -32.82 -8.54
CA THR A 90 8.59 -34.14 -7.91
C THR A 90 8.13 -35.23 -8.89
N GLY A 91 7.58 -34.85 -10.05
CA GLY A 91 7.17 -35.80 -11.11
C GLY A 91 8.29 -36.25 -12.07
N ARG A 92 9.47 -35.60 -12.07
CA ARG A 92 10.56 -35.91 -13.01
C ARG A 92 11.62 -36.84 -12.42
N ARG A 93 11.22 -38.00 -11.88
CA ARG A 93 12.17 -39.12 -11.74
C ARG A 93 12.40 -39.72 -13.13
N VAL A 94 13.48 -39.29 -13.79
CA VAL A 94 14.02 -39.99 -14.95
C VAL A 94 14.32 -41.43 -14.51
N ARG A 95 13.65 -42.40 -15.13
CA ARG A 95 13.94 -43.83 -14.95
C ARG A 95 15.42 -44.03 -15.26
N ARG A 96 16.20 -44.30 -14.21
CA ARG A 96 17.61 -44.66 -14.29
C ARG A 96 17.66 -46.00 -15.03
N THR A 97 17.91 -45.94 -16.34
CA THR A 97 18.13 -47.13 -17.15
C THR A 97 19.48 -47.70 -16.76
N THR A 98 19.47 -48.77 -15.98
CA THR A 98 20.66 -49.55 -15.66
C THR A 98 21.08 -50.28 -16.93
N MET A 99 22.22 -49.87 -17.52
CA MET A 99 22.94 -50.66 -18.52
C MET A 99 24.33 -50.99 -17.98
N PRO A 100 24.86 -52.18 -18.30
CA PRO A 100 25.91 -52.81 -17.53
C PRO A 100 27.31 -52.28 -17.87
N LYS A 101 28.15 -52.37 -16.83
CA LYS A 101 29.59 -52.11 -16.77
C LYS A 101 30.36 -52.66 -17.98
N ARG A 102 31.00 -51.77 -18.74
CA ARG A 102 32.22 -52.06 -19.52
C ARG A 102 33.16 -50.85 -19.48
N LEU A 103 34.31 -51.05 -18.85
CA LEU A 103 35.60 -50.44 -19.18
C LEU A 103 36.44 -51.56 -19.82
N PRO A 104 37.55 -51.31 -20.55
CA PRO A 104 38.32 -50.06 -20.74
C PRO A 104 38.34 -49.69 -22.25
N SER A 105 38.97 -48.64 -22.80
CA SER A 105 40.31 -48.06 -22.64
C SER A 105 40.42 -46.89 -23.64
N GLU A 106 41.03 -45.77 -23.25
CA GLU A 106 41.65 -44.80 -24.17
C GLU A 106 42.90 -44.24 -23.45
N PRO A 107 43.98 -43.95 -24.17
CA PRO A 107 44.15 -42.54 -24.54
C PRO A 107 44.85 -42.31 -25.88
N ALA A 108 44.39 -41.30 -26.64
CA ALA A 108 45.29 -40.35 -27.29
C ALA A 108 44.53 -39.18 -27.93
N ALA A 109 44.95 -37.98 -27.52
CA ALA A 109 45.19 -36.79 -28.34
C ALA A 109 44.02 -36.10 -29.06
N GLY A 110 43.92 -34.77 -28.84
CA GLY A 110 43.19 -33.91 -29.77
C GLY A 110 42.79 -32.55 -29.19
N SER A 111 43.77 -31.66 -29.09
CA SER A 111 43.61 -30.23 -28.79
C SER A 111 42.75 -29.46 -29.80
N ALA A 112 41.89 -28.57 -29.32
CA ALA A 112 41.50 -27.28 -29.91
C ALA A 112 40.54 -26.62 -28.88
N GLY A 113 40.62 -25.36 -28.46
CA GLY A 113 41.20 -24.15 -29.04
C GLY A 113 40.25 -22.99 -28.75
N THR A 114 40.42 -22.34 -27.59
CA THR A 114 40.33 -20.87 -27.34
C THR A 114 38.98 -20.15 -27.67
N PRO A 115 38.80 -18.82 -27.47
CA PRO A 115 38.12 -18.25 -26.30
C PRO A 115 36.99 -17.23 -26.59
N GLY A 116 36.36 -16.73 -25.53
CA GLY A 116 36.00 -15.30 -25.43
C GLY A 116 34.53 -14.92 -25.68
N ALA A 117 33.86 -14.42 -24.65
CA ALA A 117 32.73 -13.49 -24.82
C ALA A 117 32.58 -12.60 -23.57
N HIS A 118 33.27 -11.47 -23.66
CA HIS A 118 32.98 -10.12 -23.19
C HIS A 118 31.84 -9.87 -22.18
N ALA A 119 32.25 -9.11 -21.16
CA ALA A 119 31.45 -8.28 -20.28
C ALA A 119 30.51 -7.30 -21.01
N ALA A 120 29.40 -6.97 -20.36
CA ALA A 120 28.71 -5.70 -20.55
C ALA A 120 28.00 -5.28 -19.24
N THR A 121 28.68 -4.45 -18.47
CA THR A 121 28.13 -3.56 -17.44
C THR A 121 27.70 -2.24 -18.07
N HIS A 122 26.46 -1.80 -17.86
CA HIS A 122 25.99 -0.40 -17.88
C HIS A 122 24.84 -0.38 -16.85
N ARG A 123 24.84 0.32 -15.70
CA ARG A 123 25.29 1.65 -15.23
C ARG A 123 24.58 2.83 -15.90
N THR A 124 23.63 3.36 -15.10
CA THR A 124 23.14 4.75 -14.90
C THR A 124 22.68 5.58 -16.08
N ASP A 125 21.52 6.21 -15.91
CA ASP A 125 21.20 7.65 -16.05
C ASP A 125 19.79 7.81 -15.43
N THR A 126 19.46 8.66 -14.45
CA THR A 126 19.68 10.11 -14.21
C THR A 126 19.26 10.98 -15.38
N GLU A 127 18.07 11.56 -15.28
CA GLU A 127 17.68 12.90 -15.76
C GLU A 127 16.20 13.07 -15.35
N ASP A 128 15.87 13.89 -14.37
CA ASP A 128 15.84 15.36 -14.42
C ASP A 128 14.99 15.87 -15.59
N SER A 129 13.76 16.27 -15.28
CA SER A 129 12.95 17.12 -16.15
C SER A 129 11.99 17.92 -15.30
N ALA A 130 12.50 19.06 -14.87
CA ALA A 130 11.72 20.24 -14.59
C ALA A 130 11.03 20.74 -15.87
N ARG A 131 9.74 21.05 -15.77
CA ARG A 131 9.09 22.22 -16.38
C ARG A 131 7.74 22.47 -15.75
#